data_AF-A0A7X2J2F6-F1
#
_entry.id   AF-A0A7X2J2F6-F1
#
_cell.length_a   1.000
_cell.length_b   1.000
_cell.length_c   1.000
_cell.angle_alpha   90.00
_cell.angle_beta   90.00
_cell.angle_gamma   90.00
#
_symmetry.space_group_name_H-M   'P 1'
#
loop_
_entity.id
_entity.type
_entity.pdbx_description
1 polymer ?
#
loop_
_entity_poly.entity_id
_entity_poly.type
_entity_poly.pdbx_seq_one_letter_code
_entity_poly.pdbx_strand_id
1 'polypeptide(L)'
;MKMEILQIKELYKQLITILNKESDNEVNDLIKQLAMGLTLIDECFYNHPEETNLNQLYLQLTEIYKNINQPRVGLSDYFIWRDDYGERIKANECLDFIKASLHKVFIDHEFNEYEKRVKK
;
A
#
# COMPACT_ATOMS: atom_id res chain seq x y z
N MET A 1 14.01 5.42 4.99
CA MET A 1 13.60 4.82 3.70
C MET A 1 13.49 3.30 3.71
N LYS A 2 14.57 2.55 4.01
CA LYS A 2 14.56 1.07 3.89
C LYS A 2 13.48 0.41 4.74
N MET A 3 13.30 0.89 5.98
CA MET A 3 12.29 0.33 6.89
C MET A 3 10.86 0.64 6.44
N GLU A 4 10.59 1.86 5.95
CA GLU A 4 9.26 2.19 5.38
C GLU A 4 8.94 1.30 4.19
N ILE A 5 9.90 1.08 3.27
CA ILE A 5 9.68 0.24 2.09
C ILE A 5 9.41 -1.22 2.48
N LEU A 6 10.11 -1.76 3.48
CA LEU A 6 9.83 -3.10 4.00
C LEU A 6 8.44 -3.19 4.65
N GLN A 7 8.00 -2.12 5.33
CA GLN A 7 6.65 -2.06 5.88
C GLN A 7 5.59 -2.00 4.76
N ILE A 8 5.79 -1.20 3.71
CA ILE A 8 4.91 -1.17 2.52
C ILE A 8 4.79 -2.56 1.90
N LYS A 9 5.93 -3.26 1.75
CA LYS A 9 5.96 -4.63 1.21
C LYS A 9 5.04 -5.56 1.99
N GLU A 10 5.12 -5.51 3.32
CA GLU A 10 4.32 -6.37 4.19
C GLU A 10 2.82 -6.01 4.10
N LEU A 11 2.49 -4.73 4.13
CA LEU A 11 1.11 -4.24 3.98
C LEU A 11 0.51 -4.63 2.63
N TYR A 12 1.28 -4.55 1.54
CA TYR A 12 0.83 -4.97 0.20
C TYR A 12 0.55 -6.47 0.15
N LYS A 13 1.39 -7.31 0.77
CA LYS A 13 1.13 -8.76 0.85
C LYS A 13 -0.14 -9.08 1.61
N GLN A 14 -0.34 -8.45 2.77
CA GLN A 14 -1.55 -8.63 3.57
C GLN A 14 -2.79 -8.20 2.79
N LEU A 15 -2.70 -7.07 2.10
CA LEU A 15 -3.79 -6.55 1.29
C LEU A 15 -4.13 -7.48 0.13
N ILE A 16 -3.15 -7.94 -0.64
CA ILE A 16 -3.36 -8.94 -1.70
C ILE A 16 -4.02 -10.20 -1.13
N THR A 17 -3.60 -10.64 0.06
CA THR A 17 -4.18 -11.83 0.71
C THR A 17 -5.65 -11.64 1.07
N ILE A 18 -6.04 -10.43 1.50
CA ILE A 18 -7.45 -10.10 1.77
C ILE A 18 -8.23 -10.05 0.45
N LEU A 19 -7.74 -9.30 -0.54
CA LEU A 19 -8.43 -9.11 -1.82
C LEU A 19 -8.60 -10.42 -2.58
N ASN A 20 -7.62 -11.32 -2.58
CA ASN A 20 -7.72 -12.63 -3.23
C ASN A 20 -8.78 -13.56 -2.61
N LYS A 21 -9.20 -13.32 -1.36
CA LYS A 21 -10.30 -14.09 -0.75
C LYS A 21 -11.65 -13.64 -1.25
N GLU A 22 -11.74 -12.43 -1.78
CA GLU A 22 -12.96 -11.88 -2.34
C GLU A 22 -13.05 -12.30 -3.81
N SER A 23 -14.18 -12.90 -4.20
CA SER A 23 -14.39 -13.43 -5.57
C SER A 23 -14.82 -12.35 -6.56
N ASP A 24 -14.29 -11.14 -6.39
CA ASP A 24 -14.72 -9.95 -7.14
C ASP A 24 -13.70 -9.60 -8.23
N ASN A 25 -14.19 -9.40 -9.46
CA ASN A 25 -13.32 -8.97 -10.55
C ASN A 25 -12.88 -7.51 -10.40
N GLU A 26 -13.60 -6.70 -9.59
CA GLU A 26 -13.28 -5.30 -9.33
C GLU A 26 -11.93 -5.15 -8.61
N VAL A 27 -11.49 -6.15 -7.83
CA VAL A 27 -10.21 -6.10 -7.11
C VAL A 27 -9.00 -6.54 -7.94
N ASN A 28 -9.22 -7.12 -9.12
CA ASN A 28 -8.13 -7.66 -9.93
C ASN A 28 -7.11 -6.59 -10.32
N ASP A 29 -7.56 -5.39 -10.67
CA ASP A 29 -6.65 -4.31 -11.05
C ASP A 29 -5.90 -3.74 -9.84
N LEU A 30 -6.54 -3.72 -8.65
CA LEU A 30 -5.85 -3.40 -7.39
C LEU A 30 -4.75 -4.43 -7.08
N ILE A 31 -5.07 -5.71 -7.20
CA ILE A 31 -4.11 -6.80 -6.96
C ILE A 31 -2.92 -6.70 -7.93
N LYS A 32 -3.16 -6.41 -9.22
CA LYS A 32 -2.09 -6.21 -10.20
C LYS A 32 -1.16 -5.05 -9.83
N GLN A 33 -1.71 -3.92 -9.41
CA GLN A 33 -0.94 -2.75 -8.99
C GLN A 33 -0.09 -3.06 -7.74
N LEU A 34 -0.67 -3.74 -6.75
CA LEU A 34 0.04 -4.17 -5.55
C LEU A 34 1.16 -5.17 -5.88
N ALA A 35 0.89 -6.13 -6.76
CA ALA A 35 1.88 -7.12 -7.20
C ALA A 35 3.04 -6.45 -7.95
N MET A 36 2.75 -5.48 -8.82
CA MET A 36 3.78 -4.66 -9.48
C MET A 36 4.66 -3.94 -8.45
N GLY A 37 4.05 -3.34 -7.42
CA GLY A 37 4.78 -2.72 -6.32
C GLY A 37 5.70 -3.69 -5.58
N LEU A 38 5.23 -4.93 -5.31
CA LEU A 38 6.06 -5.96 -4.69
C LEU A 38 7.26 -6.35 -5.56
N THR A 39 7.05 -6.52 -6.87
CA THR A 39 8.13 -6.82 -7.82
C THR A 39 9.18 -5.71 -7.84
N LEU A 40 8.77 -4.44 -7.88
CA LEU A 40 9.70 -3.30 -7.84
C LEU A 40 10.55 -3.31 -6.55
N ILE A 41 9.94 -3.64 -5.41
CA ILE A 41 10.64 -3.76 -4.13
C ILE A 41 11.67 -4.89 -4.20
N ASP A 42 11.26 -6.07 -4.65
CA ASP A 42 12.14 -7.25 -4.73
C ASP A 42 13.34 -7.01 -5.66
N GLU A 43 13.10 -6.44 -6.85
CA GLU A 43 14.15 -6.08 -7.81
C GLU A 43 15.12 -5.05 -7.24
N CYS A 44 14.61 -4.02 -6.54
CA CYS A 44 15.45 -3.00 -5.93
C CYS A 44 16.36 -3.61 -4.85
N PHE A 45 15.82 -4.46 -3.96
CA PHE A 45 16.60 -5.08 -2.88
C PHE A 45 17.60 -6.12 -3.37
N TYR A 46 17.25 -6.86 -4.44
CA TYR A 46 18.17 -7.81 -5.07
C TYR A 46 19.45 -7.12 -5.57
N ASN A 47 19.33 -5.88 -6.08
CA ASN A 47 20.44 -5.12 -6.62
C ASN A 47 21.27 -4.35 -5.57
N HIS A 48 21.12 -4.66 -4.27
CA HIS A 48 21.83 -3.98 -3.17
C HIS A 48 21.75 -2.44 -3.26
N PRO A 49 20.57 -1.86 -3.01
CA PRO A 49 20.26 -0.48 -3.40
C PRO A 49 21.00 0.54 -2.54
N GLU A 50 21.46 1.61 -3.17
CA GLU A 50 21.90 2.83 -2.50
C GLU A 50 20.71 3.72 -2.13
N GLU A 51 20.95 4.77 -1.35
CA GLU A 51 19.90 5.68 -0.88
C GLU A 51 19.09 6.32 -2.02
N THR A 52 19.76 6.70 -3.12
CA THR A 52 19.10 7.27 -4.31
C THR A 52 18.11 6.28 -4.95
N ASN A 53 18.45 4.98 -5.00
CA ASN A 53 17.55 3.95 -5.51
C ASN A 53 16.32 3.79 -4.62
N LEU A 54 16.51 3.84 -3.29
CA LEU A 54 15.40 3.75 -2.34
C LEU A 54 14.45 4.94 -2.45
N ASN A 55 14.96 6.15 -2.67
CA ASN A 55 14.13 7.35 -2.89
C ASN A 55 13.30 7.23 -4.18
N GLN A 56 13.91 6.77 -5.27
CA GLN A 56 13.21 6.56 -6.54
C GLN A 56 12.13 5.47 -6.40
N LEU A 57 12.46 4.35 -5.77
CA LEU A 57 11.49 3.30 -5.47
C LEU A 57 10.33 3.83 -4.64
N TYR A 58 10.60 4.62 -3.61
CA TYR A 58 9.55 5.21 -2.77
C TYR A 58 8.59 6.10 -3.56
N LEU A 59 9.10 6.91 -4.49
CA LEU A 59 8.25 7.72 -5.39
C LEU A 59 7.37 6.83 -6.28
N GLN A 60 7.91 5.75 -6.84
CA GLN A 60 7.13 4.80 -7.63
C GLN A 60 6.02 4.13 -6.79
N LEU A 61 6.34 3.70 -5.57
CA LEU A 61 5.37 3.13 -4.63
C LEU A 61 4.30 4.15 -4.22
N THR A 62 4.66 5.43 -4.13
CA THR A 62 3.72 6.51 -3.84
C THR A 62 2.71 6.68 -4.99
N GLU A 63 3.16 6.61 -6.24
CA GLU A 63 2.26 6.67 -7.40
C GLU A 63 1.34 5.45 -7.47
N ILE A 64 1.85 4.25 -7.17
CA ILE A 64 1.01 3.05 -7.03
C ILE A 64 -0.05 3.26 -5.93
N TYR A 65 0.36 3.75 -4.76
CA TYR A 65 -0.56 4.03 -3.66
C TYR A 65 -1.66 5.02 -4.05
N LYS A 66 -1.33 6.12 -4.73
CA LYS A 66 -2.32 7.07 -5.25
C LYS A 66 -3.30 6.42 -6.21
N ASN A 67 -2.80 5.56 -7.11
CA ASN A 67 -3.64 4.86 -8.09
C ASN A 67 -4.60 3.88 -7.43
N ILE A 68 -4.12 3.09 -6.48
CA ILE A 68 -4.97 2.12 -5.79
C ILE A 68 -5.91 2.78 -4.79
N ASN A 69 -5.60 3.98 -4.28
CA ASN A 69 -6.40 4.69 -3.27
C ASN A 69 -7.32 5.77 -3.86
N GLN A 70 -7.64 5.69 -5.15
CA GLN A 70 -8.56 6.62 -5.79
C GLN A 70 -9.98 6.51 -5.22
N PRO A 71 -10.74 7.61 -5.13
CA PRO A 71 -12.16 7.57 -4.80
C PRO A 71 -12.95 6.73 -5.81
N ARG A 72 -14.04 6.09 -5.37
CA ARG A 72 -15.04 5.33 -6.15
C ARG A 72 -14.58 4.02 -6.80
N VAL A 73 -13.33 3.94 -7.24
CA VAL A 73 -12.79 2.75 -7.95
C VAL A 73 -11.57 2.14 -7.25
N GLY A 74 -11.12 2.76 -6.17
CA GLY A 74 -9.97 2.31 -5.40
C GLY A 74 -10.32 1.88 -3.98
N LEU A 75 -9.26 1.60 -3.22
CA LEU A 75 -9.29 1.20 -1.82
C LEU A 75 -10.00 2.18 -0.90
N SER A 76 -10.05 3.47 -1.23
CA SER A 76 -10.73 4.48 -0.41
C SER A 76 -12.12 4.01 -0.01
N ASP A 77 -12.91 3.58 -1.01
CA ASP A 77 -14.32 3.26 -0.82
C ASP A 77 -14.58 1.74 -0.83
N TYR A 78 -13.52 0.93 -0.98
CA TYR A 78 -13.63 -0.52 -1.04
C TYR A 78 -14.11 -1.09 0.30
N PHE A 79 -15.15 -1.92 0.24
CA PHE A 79 -15.79 -2.55 1.38
C PHE A 79 -16.06 -4.02 1.09
N ILE A 80 -15.67 -4.89 2.02
CA ILE A 80 -15.85 -6.34 1.88
C ILE A 80 -17.27 -6.69 2.31
N TRP A 81 -18.07 -7.21 1.37
CA TRP A 81 -19.42 -7.65 1.65
C TRP A 81 -19.48 -9.17 1.84
N ARG A 82 -19.84 -9.61 3.05
CA ARG A 82 -20.10 -11.03 3.40
C ARG A 82 -21.45 -11.19 4.05
N ASP A 83 -22.13 -12.31 3.81
CA ASP A 83 -23.48 -12.55 4.34
C ASP A 83 -23.49 -12.64 5.87
N ASP A 84 -22.46 -13.25 6.47
CA ASP A 84 -22.28 -13.24 7.91
C ASP A 84 -21.81 -11.86 8.41
N TYR A 85 -22.58 -11.27 9.31
CA TYR A 85 -22.28 -9.95 9.87
C TYR A 85 -20.97 -9.93 10.66
N GLY A 86 -20.68 -10.97 11.45
CA GLY A 86 -19.47 -11.05 12.25
C GLY A 86 -18.21 -11.17 11.39
N GLU A 87 -18.26 -11.99 10.34
CA GLU A 87 -17.18 -12.11 9.37
C GLU A 87 -16.99 -10.83 8.56
N ARG A 88 -18.07 -10.15 8.19
CA ARG A 88 -18.03 -8.86 7.50
C ARG A 88 -17.32 -7.80 8.34
N ILE A 89 -17.67 -7.67 9.62
CA ILE A 89 -17.02 -6.70 10.52
C ILE A 89 -15.53 -7.01 10.64
N LYS A 90 -15.17 -8.26 10.94
CA LYS A 90 -13.76 -8.66 11.10
C LYS A 90 -12.92 -8.42 9.83
N ALA A 91 -13.48 -8.71 8.66
CA ALA A 91 -12.78 -8.51 7.39
C ALA A 91 -12.52 -7.01 7.12
N ASN A 92 -13.52 -6.17 7.35
CA ASN A 92 -13.38 -4.72 7.14
C ASN A 92 -12.51 -4.05 8.20
N GLU A 93 -12.53 -4.50 9.46
CA GLU A 93 -11.59 -4.02 10.49
C GLU A 93 -10.12 -4.28 10.10
N CYS A 94 -9.83 -5.49 9.60
CA CYS A 94 -8.48 -5.81 9.09
C CYS A 94 -8.11 -4.94 7.89
N LEU A 95 -9.05 -4.75 6.96
CA LEU A 95 -8.84 -3.92 5.78
C LEU A 95 -8.57 -2.45 6.15
N ASP A 96 -9.36 -1.88 7.05
CA ASP A 96 -9.24 -0.49 7.51
C ASP A 96 -7.93 -0.26 8.27
N PHE A 97 -7.49 -1.23 9.06
CA PHE A 97 -6.17 -1.19 9.70
C PHE A 97 -5.05 -1.08 8.66
N ILE A 98 -5.13 -1.86 7.57
CA ILE A 98 -4.12 -1.83 6.50
C ILE A 98 -4.18 -0.49 5.75
N LYS A 99 -5.39 0.01 5.41
CA LYS A 99 -5.57 1.32 4.77
C LYS A 99 -4.93 2.43 5.61
N ALA A 100 -5.24 2.48 6.91
CA ALA A 100 -4.70 3.47 7.83
C ALA A 100 -3.17 3.35 7.97
N SER A 101 -2.64 2.13 8.01
CA SER A 101 -1.20 1.87 8.10
C SER A 101 -0.46 2.33 6.84
N LEU A 102 -0.99 2.02 5.65
CA LEU A 102 -0.44 2.51 4.38
C LEU A 102 -0.48 4.03 4.33
N HIS A 103 -1.61 4.64 4.66
CA HIS A 103 -1.77 6.08 4.68
C HIS A 103 -0.74 6.76 5.59
N LYS A 104 -0.54 6.22 6.79
CA LYS A 104 0.46 6.71 7.74
C LYS A 104 1.88 6.64 7.17
N VAL A 105 2.25 5.51 6.58
CA VAL A 105 3.60 5.37 5.99
C VAL A 105 3.82 6.39 4.87
N PHE A 106 2.82 6.62 4.02
CA PHE A 106 2.94 7.56 2.91
C PHE A 106 2.90 9.05 3.35
N ILE A 107 2.09 9.41 4.35
CA ILE A 107 1.97 10.78 4.87
C ILE A 107 3.11 11.17 5.81
N ASP A 108 3.52 10.29 6.73
CA ASP A 108 4.57 10.60 7.70
C ASP A 108 5.88 10.95 6.97
N HIS A 109 6.10 10.38 5.78
CA HIS A 109 7.22 10.71 4.93
C HIS A 109 7.11 12.11 4.28
N GLU A 110 5.94 12.49 3.75
CA GLU A 110 5.74 13.82 3.15
C GLU A 110 5.96 14.93 4.19
N PHE A 111 5.51 14.71 5.44
CA PHE A 111 5.70 15.63 6.55
C PHE A 111 7.17 15.76 6.96
N ASN A 112 7.90 14.64 7.06
CA ASN A 112 9.32 14.64 7.41
C ASN A 112 10.20 15.34 6.36
N GLU A 113 9.89 15.21 5.07
CA GLU A 113 10.61 15.90 4.00
C GLU A 113 10.32 17.42 3.98
N TYR A 114 9.11 17.83 4.34
CA TYR A 114 8.76 19.24 4.49
C TYR A 114 9.55 19.89 5.64
N GLU A 115 9.62 19.26 6.81
CA GLU A 115 10.37 19.79 7.96
C GLU A 115 11.87 19.98 7.65
N LYS A 116 12.48 19.05 6.92
CA LYS A 116 13.90 19.15 6.51
C LYS A 116 14.17 20.33 5.57
N ARG A 117 13.18 20.75 4.77
CA ARG A 117 13.30 21.88 3.83
C ARG A 117 13.07 23.22 4.50
N VAL A 118 12.21 23.29 5.52
CA VAL A 118 11.90 24.53 6.24
C VAL A 118 12.94 24.87 7.31
N LYS A 119 13.63 23.87 7.85
CA LYS A 119 14.69 24.04 8.88
C LYS A 119 16.11 24.20 8.29
N LYS A 120 16.25 24.46 6.98
CA LYS A 120 17.52 24.62 6.27
C LYS A 120 17.68 26.04 5.76
#